data_AF-A0A182N1S9-F1
#
_entry.id   AF-A0A182N1S9-F1
#
_cell.length_a   1.000
_cell.length_b   1.000
_cell.length_c   1.000
_cell.angle_alpha   90.00
_cell.angle_beta   90.00
_cell.angle_gamma   90.00
#
_symmetry.space_group_name_H-M   'P 1'
#
loop_
_entity.id
_entity.type
_entity.pdbx_description
1 polymer ?
#
loop_
_entity_poly.entity_id
_entity_poly.type
_entity_poly.pdbx_seq_one_letter_code
_entity_poly.pdbx_strand_id
1 'polypeptide(L)'
;MATTTEKVSSRQKFVESYISLVQGISTARFDEFREFFANENDLKLAVQEFRNQLQEALLSKVNRLWDESDIDTNVEVLEKMKAKAAGTTIKMWRPTGKSANEQVRPLDVNKLKMSLKFYQYQLGFQKERTEELIYNIETMRAKHQDVRTRRTHLLQQMANEQETFDAIRAHQRELDHKVNVDLQI
;
A
#
# COMPACT_ATOMS: atom_id res chain seq x y z
N MET A 1 -17.14 -35.95 -3.26
CA MET A 1 -16.37 -35.69 -4.49
C MET A 1 -17.19 -34.73 -5.33
N ALA A 2 -16.79 -33.46 -5.38
CA ALA A 2 -17.49 -32.47 -6.19
C ALA A 2 -17.21 -32.78 -7.66
N THR A 3 -18.26 -33.14 -8.40
CA THR A 3 -18.23 -33.29 -9.84
C THR A 3 -17.89 -31.94 -10.44
N THR A 4 -16.65 -31.81 -10.94
CA THR A 4 -16.27 -30.74 -11.86
C THR A 4 -17.08 -30.94 -13.13
N THR A 5 -18.26 -30.35 -13.19
CA THR A 5 -18.93 -30.07 -14.45
C THR A 5 -17.98 -29.21 -15.27
N GLU A 6 -17.33 -29.81 -16.26
CA GLU A 6 -16.56 -29.09 -17.27
C GLU A 6 -17.48 -28.00 -17.82
N LYS A 7 -17.22 -26.75 -17.42
CA LYS A 7 -17.89 -25.59 -18.00
C LYS A 7 -17.40 -25.53 -19.44
N VAL A 8 -18.13 -26.16 -20.36
CA VAL A 8 -17.95 -25.96 -21.80
C VAL A 8 -18.00 -24.45 -22.03
N SER A 9 -16.88 -23.88 -22.49
CA SER A 9 -16.74 -22.44 -22.70
C SER A 9 -17.88 -21.95 -23.59
N SER A 10 -18.41 -20.77 -23.31
CA SER A 10 -19.43 -20.13 -24.16
C SER A 10 -18.96 -20.02 -25.62
N ARG A 11 -17.63 -19.88 -25.83
CA ARG A 11 -16.99 -19.93 -27.14
C ARG A 11 -17.20 -21.27 -27.83
N GLN A 12 -16.95 -22.36 -27.12
CA GLN A 12 -17.09 -23.71 -27.67
C GLN A 12 -18.55 -24.04 -28.02
N LYS A 13 -19.50 -23.63 -27.18
CA LYS A 13 -20.94 -23.77 -27.50
C LYS A 13 -21.33 -23.02 -28.77
N PHE A 14 -20.79 -21.81 -28.96
CA PHE A 14 -21.02 -21.04 -30.19
C PHE A 14 -20.45 -21.77 -31.41
N VAL A 15 -19.20 -22.24 -31.33
CA VAL A 15 -18.53 -22.97 -32.41
C VAL A 15 -19.32 -24.22 -32.81
N GLU A 16 -19.70 -25.04 -31.84
CA GLU A 16 -20.48 -26.26 -32.06
C GLU A 16 -21.86 -25.97 -32.68
N SER A 17 -22.57 -24.97 -32.16
CA SER A 17 -23.89 -24.57 -32.68
C SER A 17 -23.79 -24.06 -34.12
N TYR A 18 -22.75 -23.28 -34.43
CA TYR A 18 -22.56 -22.73 -35.76
C TYR A 18 -22.13 -23.80 -36.77
N ILE A 19 -21.23 -24.71 -36.41
CA ILE A 19 -20.86 -25.85 -37.26
C ILE A 19 -22.10 -26.67 -37.60
N SER A 20 -22.94 -26.98 -36.60
CA SER A 20 -24.20 -27.70 -36.78
C SER A 20 -25.17 -26.97 -37.72
N LEU A 21 -25.32 -25.64 -37.55
CA LEU A 21 -26.15 -24.81 -38.43
C LEU A 21 -25.71 -24.91 -39.89
N VAL A 22 -24.40 -24.79 -40.16
CA VAL A 22 -23.87 -24.80 -41.52
C VAL A 22 -23.94 -26.19 -42.15
N GLN A 23 -23.73 -27.25 -41.35
CA GLN A 23 -23.92 -28.63 -41.80
C GLN A 23 -25.41 -28.93 -42.10
N GLY A 24 -26.33 -28.26 -41.42
CA GLY A 24 -27.78 -28.35 -41.66
C GLY A 24 -28.27 -27.74 -42.98
N ILE A 25 -27.44 -26.98 -43.70
CA ILE A 25 -27.80 -26.41 -45.00
C ILE A 25 -27.94 -27.55 -46.02
N SER A 26 -29.17 -27.97 -46.34
CA SER A 26 -29.42 -29.10 -47.25
C SER A 26 -28.82 -28.89 -48.65
N THR A 27 -28.24 -29.96 -49.21
CA THR A 27 -27.76 -29.99 -50.61
C THR A 27 -28.88 -29.76 -51.61
N ALA A 28 -30.12 -30.13 -51.26
CA ALA A 28 -31.29 -29.94 -52.11
C ALA A 28 -31.60 -28.46 -52.42
N ARG A 29 -31.09 -27.53 -51.60
CA ARG A 29 -31.20 -26.08 -51.85
C ARG A 29 -30.35 -25.63 -53.04
N PHE A 30 -29.44 -26.47 -53.52
CA PHE A 30 -28.56 -26.19 -54.65
C PHE A 30 -28.94 -26.98 -55.92
N ASP A 31 -30.07 -27.69 -55.90
CA ASP A 31 -30.54 -28.48 -57.05
C ASP A 31 -30.82 -27.60 -58.28
N GLU A 32 -31.18 -26.32 -58.07
CA GLU A 32 -31.34 -25.32 -59.13
C GLU A 32 -30.05 -25.07 -59.93
N PHE A 33 -28.88 -25.35 -59.34
CA PHE A 33 -27.58 -25.17 -59.99
C PHE A 33 -27.02 -26.45 -60.59
N ARG A 34 -27.76 -27.57 -60.53
CA ARG A 34 -27.26 -28.90 -60.92
C ARG A 34 -26.79 -28.96 -62.37
N GLU A 35 -27.41 -28.20 -63.28
CA GLU A 35 -27.05 -28.12 -64.70
C GLU A 35 -25.65 -27.52 -64.95
N PHE A 36 -25.10 -26.77 -63.98
CA PHE A 36 -23.77 -26.16 -64.09
C PHE A 36 -22.63 -27.09 -63.65
N PHE A 37 -22.93 -28.27 -63.10
CA PHE A 37 -21.93 -29.21 -62.58
C PHE A 37 -21.82 -30.46 -63.45
N ALA A 38 -20.63 -31.05 -63.51
CA ALA A 38 -20.36 -32.20 -64.38
C ALA A 38 -21.08 -33.47 -63.92
N ASN A 39 -21.34 -33.60 -62.62
CA ASN A 39 -22.09 -34.71 -62.02
C ASN A 39 -22.55 -34.37 -60.59
N GLU A 40 -23.32 -35.28 -59.98
CA GLU A 40 -23.86 -35.09 -58.62
C GLU A 40 -22.79 -35.10 -57.53
N ASN A 41 -21.64 -35.72 -57.76
CA ASN A 41 -20.52 -35.68 -56.81
C ASN A 41 -19.82 -34.32 -56.81
N ASP A 42 -19.73 -33.69 -57.98
CA ASP A 42 -19.18 -32.35 -58.18
C ASP A 42 -20.03 -31.29 -57.47
N LEU A 43 -21.37 -31.39 -57.58
CA LEU A 43 -22.30 -30.56 -56.80
C LEU A 43 -22.12 -30.75 -55.29
N LYS A 44 -21.99 -32.01 -54.82
CA LYS A 44 -21.77 -32.30 -53.39
C LYS A 44 -20.45 -31.72 -52.88
N LEU A 45 -19.38 -31.80 -53.68
CA LEU A 45 -18.09 -31.20 -53.38
C LEU A 45 -18.20 -29.68 -53.28
N ALA A 46 -18.82 -29.02 -54.25
CA ALA A 46 -19.01 -27.57 -54.25
C ALA A 46 -19.85 -27.08 -53.05
N VAL A 47 -20.92 -27.80 -52.69
CA VAL A 47 -21.71 -27.49 -51.49
C VAL A 47 -20.88 -27.67 -50.21
N GLN A 48 -20.02 -28.68 -50.17
CA GLN A 48 -19.15 -28.89 -49.02
C GLN A 48 -18.07 -27.80 -48.92
N GLU A 49 -17.48 -27.36 -50.04
CA GLU A 49 -16.56 -26.23 -50.08
C GLU A 49 -17.24 -24.94 -49.63
N PHE A 50 -18.46 -24.68 -50.10
CA PHE A 50 -19.27 -23.55 -49.64
C PHE A 50 -19.47 -23.57 -48.12
N ARG A 51 -19.86 -24.73 -47.56
CA ARG A 51 -20.02 -24.90 -46.11
C ARG A 51 -18.71 -24.66 -45.36
N ASN A 52 -17.61 -25.21 -45.86
CA ASN A 52 -16.29 -25.05 -45.23
C ASN A 52 -15.85 -23.57 -45.24
N GLN A 53 -15.98 -22.87 -46.37
CA GLN A 53 -15.63 -21.45 -46.48
C GLN A 53 -16.51 -20.57 -45.58
N LEU A 54 -17.81 -20.86 -45.52
CA LEU A 54 -18.73 -20.13 -44.65
C LEU A 54 -18.36 -20.33 -43.17
N GLN A 55 -18.06 -21.58 -42.78
CA GLN A 55 -17.57 -21.92 -41.45
C GLN A 55 -16.29 -21.16 -41.12
N GLU A 56 -15.28 -21.27 -41.97
CA GLU A 56 -13.97 -20.67 -41.76
C GLU A 56 -14.04 -19.13 -41.66
N ALA A 57 -14.77 -18.49 -42.57
CA ALA A 57 -14.86 -17.03 -42.62
C ALA A 57 -15.50 -16.43 -41.36
N LEU A 58 -16.58 -17.03 -40.86
CA LEU A 58 -17.23 -16.52 -39.65
C LEU A 58 -16.47 -16.92 -38.40
N LEU A 59 -16.01 -18.17 -38.29
CA LEU A 59 -15.24 -18.63 -37.13
C LEU A 59 -13.95 -17.85 -36.97
N SER A 60 -13.25 -17.53 -38.08
CA SER A 60 -12.06 -16.67 -38.05
C SER A 60 -12.36 -15.30 -37.46
N LYS A 61 -13.44 -14.64 -37.93
CA LYS A 61 -13.85 -13.32 -37.41
C LYS A 61 -14.27 -13.36 -35.94
N VAL A 62 -15.06 -14.37 -35.57
CA VAL A 62 -15.55 -14.50 -34.18
C VAL A 62 -14.40 -14.82 -33.24
N ASN A 63 -13.51 -15.74 -33.60
CA ASN A 63 -12.32 -16.06 -32.80
C ASN A 63 -11.44 -14.84 -32.63
N ARG A 64 -11.16 -14.11 -33.72
CA ARG A 64 -10.41 -12.86 -33.66
C ARG A 64 -11.05 -11.85 -32.72
N LEU A 65 -12.37 -11.63 -32.81
CA LEU A 65 -13.08 -10.70 -31.93
C LEU A 65 -13.04 -11.15 -30.46
N TRP A 66 -13.14 -12.47 -30.22
CA TRP A 66 -13.05 -13.07 -28.90
C TRP A 66 -11.69 -12.83 -28.26
N ASP A 67 -10.63 -13.03 -29.05
CA ASP A 67 -9.24 -12.90 -28.61
C ASP A 67 -8.85 -11.42 -28.46
N GLU A 68 -9.25 -10.53 -29.39
CA GLU A 68 -9.01 -9.08 -29.30
C GLU A 68 -9.74 -8.43 -28.12
N SER A 69 -10.94 -8.91 -27.78
CA SER A 69 -11.75 -8.37 -26.68
C SER A 69 -11.47 -9.07 -25.33
N ASP A 70 -10.57 -10.05 -25.31
CA ASP A 70 -10.21 -10.86 -24.14
C ASP A 70 -11.43 -11.31 -23.32
N ILE A 71 -12.44 -11.83 -24.02
CA ILE A 71 -13.76 -12.13 -23.43
C ILE A 71 -13.63 -13.16 -22.31
N ASP A 72 -12.79 -14.17 -22.47
CA ASP A 72 -12.63 -15.25 -21.51
C ASP A 72 -12.10 -14.72 -20.16
N THR A 73 -11.07 -13.86 -20.18
CA THR A 73 -10.54 -13.21 -18.98
C THR A 73 -11.58 -12.28 -18.35
N ASN A 74 -12.28 -11.48 -19.16
CA ASN A 74 -13.31 -10.57 -18.67
C ASN A 74 -14.46 -11.32 -17.97
N VAL A 75 -14.92 -12.44 -18.54
CA VAL A 75 -15.94 -13.30 -17.94
C VAL A 75 -15.42 -13.95 -16.65
N GLU A 76 -14.18 -14.43 -16.64
CA GLU A 76 -13.57 -15.01 -15.43
C GLU A 76 -13.46 -13.98 -14.30
N VAL A 77 -13.03 -12.75 -14.61
CA VAL A 77 -12.96 -11.64 -13.65
C VAL A 77 -14.35 -11.33 -13.09
N LEU A 78 -15.37 -11.27 -13.94
CA LEU A 78 -16.75 -11.02 -13.50
C LEU A 78 -17.27 -12.13 -12.57
N GLU A 79 -17.00 -13.40 -12.88
CA GLU A 79 -17.39 -14.52 -12.00
C GLU A 79 -16.63 -14.47 -10.66
N LYS A 80 -15.33 -14.14 -10.66
CA LYS A 80 -14.56 -13.93 -9.43
C LYS A 80 -15.11 -12.77 -8.60
N MET A 81 -15.48 -11.65 -9.23
CA MET A 81 -16.09 -10.49 -8.56
C MET A 81 -17.45 -10.84 -7.97
N LYS A 82 -18.27 -11.60 -8.71
CA LYS A 82 -19.57 -12.10 -8.25
C LYS A 82 -19.42 -13.03 -7.04
N ALA A 83 -18.47 -13.97 -7.09
CA ALA A 83 -18.18 -14.87 -5.98
C ALA A 83 -17.69 -14.10 -4.74
N LYS A 84 -16.81 -13.11 -4.91
CA LYS A 84 -16.32 -12.25 -3.81
C LYS A 84 -17.42 -11.40 -3.18
N ALA A 85 -18.40 -10.96 -3.97
CA ALA A 85 -19.53 -10.16 -3.50
C ALA A 85 -20.68 -11.01 -2.91
N ALA A 86 -20.65 -12.34 -3.12
CA ALA A 86 -21.68 -13.24 -2.61
C ALA A 86 -21.73 -13.18 -1.07
N GLY A 87 -22.89 -12.77 -0.54
CA GLY A 87 -23.12 -12.64 0.91
C GLY A 87 -22.64 -11.32 1.53
N THR A 88 -21.97 -10.43 0.79
CA THR A 88 -21.48 -9.15 1.35
C THR A 88 -22.56 -8.08 1.39
N THR A 89 -23.46 -8.04 0.41
CA THR A 89 -24.51 -7.00 0.34
C THR A 89 -25.77 -7.51 -0.37
N ILE A 90 -26.95 -7.25 0.21
CA ILE A 90 -28.26 -7.50 -0.44
C ILE A 90 -28.58 -6.42 -1.49
N LYS A 91 -27.96 -5.24 -1.38
CA LYS A 91 -28.19 -4.13 -2.31
C LYS A 91 -27.50 -4.41 -3.64
N MET A 92 -28.29 -4.57 -4.70
CA MET A 92 -27.76 -4.62 -6.06
C MET A 92 -27.19 -3.26 -6.47
N TRP A 93 -26.05 -3.28 -7.15
CA TRP A 93 -25.50 -2.07 -7.75
C TRP A 93 -26.47 -1.48 -8.79
N ARG A 94 -26.53 -0.15 -8.84
CA ARG A 94 -27.31 0.63 -9.80
C ARG A 94 -26.46 1.82 -10.26
N PRO A 95 -26.54 2.23 -11.54
CA PRO A 95 -25.92 3.47 -11.99
C PRO A 95 -26.42 4.63 -11.13
N THR A 96 -25.51 5.33 -10.46
CA THR A 96 -25.87 6.32 -9.44
C THR A 96 -26.22 7.69 -10.00
N GLY A 97 -26.04 7.92 -11.31
CA GLY A 97 -26.17 9.24 -11.96
C GLY A 97 -25.06 10.24 -11.59
N LYS A 98 -24.27 9.94 -10.57
CA LYS A 98 -23.13 10.73 -10.09
C LYS A 98 -21.95 10.68 -11.06
N SER A 99 -21.23 11.79 -11.16
CA SER A 99 -19.97 11.88 -11.92
C SER A 99 -18.90 10.93 -11.36
N ALA A 100 -17.91 10.60 -12.18
CA ALA A 100 -16.78 9.77 -11.75
C ALA A 100 -16.14 10.32 -10.47
N ASN A 101 -15.84 11.62 -10.42
CA ASN A 101 -15.25 12.31 -9.26
C ASN A 101 -16.06 12.12 -7.97
N GLU A 102 -17.38 12.16 -8.05
CA GLU A 102 -18.24 11.95 -6.88
C GLU A 102 -18.24 10.50 -6.41
N GLN A 103 -18.08 9.54 -7.32
CA GLN A 103 -17.96 8.12 -6.98
C GLN A 103 -16.61 7.78 -6.35
N VAL A 104 -15.52 8.47 -6.74
CA VAL A 104 -14.18 8.25 -6.16
C VAL A 104 -13.97 9.00 -4.84
N ARG A 105 -14.70 10.10 -4.61
CA ARG A 105 -14.56 10.95 -3.40
C ARG A 105 -14.50 10.17 -2.07
N PRO A 106 -15.32 9.13 -1.81
CA PRO A 106 -15.21 8.35 -0.59
C PRO A 106 -13.85 7.65 -0.41
N LEU A 107 -13.23 7.20 -1.51
CA LEU A 107 -11.90 6.58 -1.49
C LEU A 107 -10.84 7.61 -1.13
N ASP A 108 -10.91 8.81 -1.71
CA ASP A 108 -9.97 9.91 -1.42
C ASP A 108 -10.10 10.37 0.03
N VAL A 109 -11.33 10.53 0.51
CA VAL A 109 -11.60 10.86 1.93
C VAL A 109 -11.06 9.77 2.85
N ASN A 110 -11.20 8.49 2.51
CA ASN A 110 -10.65 7.40 3.32
C ASN A 110 -9.12 7.42 3.34
N LYS A 111 -8.45 7.70 2.21
CA LYS A 111 -7.00 7.89 2.16
C LYS A 111 -6.56 9.05 3.06
N LEU A 112 -7.23 10.20 2.96
CA LEU A 112 -6.95 11.36 3.79
C LEU A 112 -7.15 11.08 5.28
N LYS A 113 -8.20 10.35 5.66
CA LYS A 113 -8.42 9.91 7.05
C LYS A 113 -7.28 9.05 7.57
N MET A 114 -6.77 8.12 6.76
CA MET A 114 -5.63 7.28 7.15
C MET A 114 -4.36 8.10 7.33
N SER A 115 -4.07 9.02 6.42
CA SER A 115 -2.93 9.94 6.54
C SER A 115 -3.05 10.82 7.79
N LEU A 116 -4.24 11.36 8.07
CA LEU A 116 -4.48 12.18 9.26
C LEU A 116 -4.23 11.39 10.55
N LYS A 117 -4.72 10.15 10.62
CA LYS A 117 -4.49 9.26 11.76
C LYS A 117 -2.99 9.01 11.96
N PHE A 118 -2.25 8.76 10.88
CA PHE A 118 -0.79 8.59 10.94
C PHE A 118 -0.08 9.83 11.50
N TYR A 119 -0.40 11.02 11.00
CA TYR A 119 0.22 12.26 11.50
C TYR A 119 -0.13 12.55 12.96
N GLN A 120 -1.34 12.22 13.41
CA GLN A 120 -1.71 12.33 14.82
C GLN A 120 -0.84 11.45 15.71
N TYR A 121 -0.56 10.20 15.30
CA TYR A 121 0.36 9.34 16.04
C TYR A 121 1.78 9.90 16.09
N GLN A 122 2.29 10.40 14.96
CA GLN A 122 3.61 11.02 14.94
C GLN A 122 3.69 12.24 15.86
N LEU A 123 2.65 13.07 15.87
CA LEU A 123 2.60 14.25 16.72
C LEU A 123 2.54 13.88 18.21
N GLY A 124 1.75 12.86 18.57
CA GLY A 124 1.73 12.31 19.93
C GLY A 124 3.11 11.81 20.37
N PHE A 125 3.76 11.01 19.54
CA PHE A 125 5.10 10.50 19.79
C PHE A 125 6.14 11.62 19.99
N GLN A 126 6.14 12.64 19.12
CA GLN A 126 7.06 13.76 19.24
C GLN A 126 6.79 14.59 20.50
N LYS A 127 5.52 14.72 20.90
CA LYS A 127 5.15 15.40 22.14
C LYS A 127 5.72 14.68 23.37
N GLU A 128 5.48 13.37 23.48
CA GLU A 128 6.01 12.54 24.58
C GLU A 128 7.55 12.64 24.66
N ARG A 129 8.21 12.47 23.52
CA ARG A 129 9.68 12.58 23.44
C ARG A 129 10.20 13.97 23.83
N THR A 130 9.46 15.03 23.48
CA THR A 130 9.83 16.40 23.84
C THR A 130 9.67 16.62 25.35
N GLU A 131 8.61 16.11 25.96
CA GLU A 131 8.38 16.19 27.41
C GLU A 131 9.50 15.50 28.19
N GLU A 132 9.92 14.30 27.76
CA GLU A 132 11.07 13.59 28.36
C GLU A 132 12.38 14.39 28.27
N LEU A 133 12.64 15.00 27.11
CA LEU A 133 13.83 15.83 26.90
C LEU A 133 13.82 17.07 27.79
N ILE A 134 12.66 17.74 27.92
CA ILE A 134 12.50 18.90 28.80
C ILE A 134 12.82 18.50 30.24
N TYR A 135 12.22 17.41 30.74
CA TYR A 135 12.47 16.92 32.10
C TYR A 135 13.96 16.65 32.36
N ASN A 136 14.65 16.01 31.41
CA ASN A 136 16.08 15.74 31.50
C ASN A 136 16.92 17.03 31.53
N ILE A 137 16.58 18.02 30.70
CA ILE A 137 17.26 19.31 30.67
C ILE A 137 17.08 20.06 32.00
N GLU A 138 15.86 20.08 32.54
CA GLU A 138 15.57 20.74 33.82
C GLU A 138 16.33 20.09 34.97
N THR A 139 16.37 18.76 35.00
CA THR A 139 17.14 17.99 35.98
C THR A 139 18.63 18.32 35.91
N MET A 140 19.20 18.41 34.70
CA MET A 140 20.60 18.80 34.52
C MET A 140 20.88 20.24 34.93
N ARG A 141 19.97 21.18 34.62
CA ARG A 141 20.08 22.59 35.05
C ARG A 141 20.11 22.70 36.58
N ALA A 142 19.24 21.96 37.27
CA ALA A 142 19.21 21.94 38.74
C ALA A 142 20.53 21.39 39.32
N LYS A 143 21.05 20.28 38.79
CA LYS A 143 22.35 19.72 39.21
C LYS A 143 23.49 20.71 38.99
N HIS A 144 23.51 21.38 37.84
CA HIS A 144 24.53 22.37 37.53
C HIS A 144 24.46 23.57 38.50
N GLN A 145 23.26 24.03 38.84
CA GLN A 145 23.05 25.11 39.83
C GLN A 145 23.57 24.70 41.22
N ASP A 146 23.33 23.46 41.65
CA ASP A 146 23.80 22.93 42.93
C ASP A 146 25.34 22.88 42.98
N VAL A 147 25.96 22.30 41.96
CA VAL A 147 27.43 22.26 41.82
C VAL A 147 28.04 23.66 41.84
N ARG A 148 27.42 24.61 41.13
CA ARG A 148 27.86 26.01 41.11
C ARG A 148 27.79 26.63 42.50
N THR A 149 26.69 26.43 43.22
CA THR A 149 26.50 26.95 44.59
C THR A 149 27.54 26.36 45.54
N ARG A 150 27.73 25.04 45.49
CA ARG A 150 28.74 24.34 46.31
C ARG A 150 30.16 24.84 46.02
N ARG A 151 30.51 25.03 44.74
CA ARG A 151 31.81 25.60 44.35
C ARG A 151 32.01 26.98 44.94
N THR A 152 31.01 27.86 44.85
CA THR A 152 31.09 29.20 45.43
C THR A 152 31.29 29.15 46.95
N HIS A 153 30.57 28.26 47.64
CA HIS A 153 30.72 28.09 49.08
C HIS A 153 32.12 27.60 49.48
N LEU A 154 32.65 26.59 48.77
CA LEU A 154 34.00 26.07 49.01
C LEU A 154 35.07 27.13 48.76
N LEU A 155 34.94 27.94 47.70
CA LEU A 155 35.86 29.04 47.43
C LEU A 155 35.87 30.06 48.57
N GLN A 156 34.69 30.37 49.14
CA GLN A 156 34.60 31.25 50.30
C GLN A 156 35.25 30.64 51.55
N GLN A 157 35.05 29.35 51.79
CA GLN A 157 35.70 28.66 52.92
C GLN A 157 37.22 28.69 52.80
N MET A 158 37.77 28.37 51.62
CA MET A 158 39.21 28.46 51.40
C MET A 158 39.76 29.88 51.58
N ALA A 159 39.01 30.91 51.15
CA ALA A 159 39.41 32.30 51.37
C ALA A 159 39.48 32.63 52.87
N ASN A 160 38.47 32.21 53.65
CA ASN A 160 38.45 32.41 55.11
C ASN A 160 39.59 31.63 55.81
N GLU A 161 39.88 30.39 55.38
CA GLU A 161 40.99 29.59 55.92
C GLU A 161 42.35 30.22 55.60
N GLN A 162 42.53 30.76 54.38
CA GLN A 162 43.73 31.48 54.00
C GLN A 162 43.95 32.71 54.88
N GLU A 163 42.90 33.50 55.12
CA GLU A 163 42.96 34.67 56.00
C GLU A 163 43.34 34.29 57.44
N THR A 164 42.74 33.24 58.01
CA THR A 164 43.07 32.78 59.36
C THR A 164 44.50 32.25 59.46
N PHE A 165 44.96 31.50 58.46
CA PHE A 165 46.33 31.01 58.39
C PHE A 165 47.35 32.16 58.28
N ASP A 166 47.09 33.17 57.46
CA ASP A 166 47.96 34.33 57.33
C ASP A 166 48.00 35.16 58.63
N ALA A 167 46.87 35.27 59.35
CA ALA A 167 46.83 35.91 60.66
C ALA A 167 47.64 35.13 61.72
N ILE A 168 47.50 33.81 61.78
CA ILE A 168 48.29 32.96 62.69
C ILE A 168 49.78 33.09 62.38
N ARG A 169 50.15 33.05 61.09
CA ARG A 169 51.54 33.22 60.65
C ARG A 169 52.10 34.59 61.04
N ALA A 170 51.31 35.65 60.92
CA ALA A 170 51.71 36.99 61.36
C ALA A 170 51.96 37.03 62.87
N HIS A 171 51.05 36.45 63.66
CA HIS A 171 51.21 36.34 65.12
C HIS A 171 52.44 35.52 65.51
N GLN A 172 52.70 34.40 64.83
CA GLN A 172 53.90 33.58 65.07
C GLN A 172 55.17 34.39 64.83
N ARG A 173 55.26 35.16 63.75
CA ARG A 173 56.41 36.04 63.48
C ARG A 173 56.61 37.08 64.57
N GLU A 174 55.52 37.62 65.11
CA GLU A 174 55.59 38.57 66.23
C GLU A 174 56.15 37.91 67.49
N LEU A 175 55.69 36.70 67.82
CA LEU A 175 56.23 35.91 68.94
C LEU A 175 57.69 35.56 68.74
N ASP A 176 58.08 35.08 67.55
CA ASP A 176 59.48 34.76 67.22
C ASP A 176 60.38 35.99 67.37
N HIS A 177 59.89 37.18 67.00
CA HIS A 177 60.60 38.42 67.21
C HIS A 177 60.79 38.74 68.70
N LYS A 178 59.72 38.63 69.51
CA LYS A 178 59.81 38.85 70.98
C LYS A 178 60.77 37.88 71.65
N VAL A 179 60.69 36.59 71.32
CA VAL A 179 61.59 35.56 71.84
C VAL A 179 63.04 35.83 71.45
N ASN A 180 63.30 36.24 70.20
CA ASN A 180 64.65 36.60 69.78
C ASN A 180 65.19 37.85 70.49
N VAL A 181 64.33 38.81 70.86
CA VAL A 181 64.73 39.97 71.68
C VAL A 181 65.03 39.53 73.12
N ASP A 182 64.21 38.66 73.70
CA ASP A 182 64.38 38.17 75.07
C ASP A 182 65.59 37.22 75.24
N LEU A 183 66.00 36.53 74.17
CA LEU A 183 67.16 35.61 74.15
C LEU A 183 68.49 36.29 73.77
N GLN A 184 68.51 37.60 73.51
CA GLN A 184 69.75 38.35 73.34
C GLN A 184 70.42 38.62 74.70
N ILE A 185 71.44 37.80 75.03
CA ILE A 185 72.63 38.22 75.78
C ILE A 185 73.54 39.02 74.84
#